data_AF-A0A520JWU7-F1
#
_entry.id   AF-A0A520JWU7-F1
#
_cell.length_a   1.000
_cell.length_b   1.000
_cell.length_c   1.000
_cell.angle_alpha   90.00
_cell.angle_beta   90.00
_cell.angle_gamma   90.00
#
_symmetry.space_group_name_H-M   'P 1'
#
loop_
_entity.id
_entity.type
_entity.pdbx_description
1 polymer ?
#
loop_
_entity_poly.entity_id
_entity_poly.type
_entity_poly.pdbx_seq_one_letter_code
_entity_poly.pdbx_strand_id
1 'polypeptide(L)' 'MNPNPDRYHFYDLDSPDGKHNLSILPEQIISIDVTEQSFDPAVYIKWNPNWFIKRDWGIHS' A
#
# COMPACT_ATOMS: atom_id res chain seq x y z
N MET A 1 -12.32 4.42 23.94
CA MET A 1 -11.74 3.76 22.75
C MET A 1 -11.97 4.67 21.54
N ASN A 2 -10.97 4.85 20.68
CA ASN A 2 -11.17 5.55 19.41
C ASN A 2 -11.98 4.63 18.46
N PRO A 3 -13.17 5.04 17.98
CA PRO A 3 -14.00 4.21 17.10
C PRO A 3 -13.37 3.96 15.73
N ASN A 4 -12.41 4.79 15.30
CA ASN A 4 -11.66 4.60 14.07
C ASN A 4 -10.19 4.95 14.30
N PRO A 5 -9.40 4.04 14.90
CA PRO A 5 -7.99 4.29 15.17
C PRO A 5 -7.19 4.39 13.86
N ASP A 6 -6.17 5.24 13.86
CA ASP A 6 -5.21 5.32 12.78
C ASP A 6 -4.49 3.98 12.61
N ARG A 7 -4.18 3.64 11.35
CA ARG A 7 -3.59 2.35 10.98
C ARG A 7 -2.46 2.56 10.01
N TYR A 8 -1.50 1.65 10.06
CA TYR A 8 -0.53 1.48 9.00
C TYR A 8 -1.14 0.60 7.91
N HIS A 9 -0.94 1.00 6.65
CA HIS A 9 -1.44 0.29 5.48
C HIS A 9 -0.26 -0.22 4.65
N PHE A 10 -0.12 -1.54 4.62
CA PHE A 10 0.91 -2.25 3.88
C PHE A 10 0.30 -3.05 2.74
N TYR A 11 1.13 -3.36 1.76
CA TYR A 11 0.78 -4.23 0.65
C TYR A 11 1.74 -5.43 0.65
N ASP A 12 1.22 -6.61 0.96
CA ASP A 12 1.97 -7.86 1.01
C ASP A 12 1.86 -8.56 -0.34
N LEU A 13 2.94 -8.55 -1.11
CA LEU A 13 3.03 -9.13 -2.44
C LEU A 13 3.45 -10.61 -2.44
N ASP A 14 3.94 -11.12 -1.31
CA ASP A 14 4.62 -12.42 -1.24
C ASP A 14 3.73 -13.50 -0.61
N SER A 15 2.65 -13.11 0.06
CA SER A 15 1.64 -14.05 0.55
C SER A 15 0.87 -14.73 -0.59
N PRO A 16 0.71 -16.07 -0.58
CA PRO A 16 -0.10 -16.79 -1.56
C PRO A 16 -1.59 -16.41 -1.44
N ASP A 17 -2.28 -16.36 -2.60
CA ASP A 17 -3.69 -16.01 -2.84
C ASP A 17 -4.50 -15.43 -1.66
N GLY A 18 -4.88 -14.15 -1.78
CA GLY A 18 -5.74 -13.50 -0.80
C GLY A 18 -5.77 -11.98 -0.90
N LYS A 19 -6.19 -11.33 0.19
CA LYS A 19 -6.15 -9.86 0.32
C LYS A 19 -4.72 -9.40 0.61
N HIS A 20 -4.05 -8.87 -0.40
CA HIS A 20 -2.72 -8.26 -0.28
C HIS A 20 -2.69 -7.00 0.60
N ASN A 21 -3.84 -6.37 0.86
CA ASN A 21 -3.92 -5.20 1.72
C ASN A 21 -3.88 -5.61 3.20
N LEU A 22 -2.84 -5.16 3.90
CA LEU A 22 -2.63 -5.43 5.32
C LEU A 22 -2.76 -4.13 6.11
N SER A 23 -3.73 -4.08 7.03
CA SER A 23 -3.99 -2.89 7.85
C SER A 23 -3.80 -3.20 9.33
N ILE A 24 -2.78 -2.58 9.93
CA ILE A 24 -2.27 -2.96 11.24
C ILE A 24 -2.36 -1.76 12.19
N LEU A 25 -2.79 -2.02 13.43
CA LEU A 25 -2.77 -1.01 14.50
C LEU A 25 -1.33 -0.75 14.95
N PRO A 26 -0.99 0.47 15.40
CA PRO A 26 0.36 0.76 15.92
C PRO A 26 0.83 -0.23 17.00
N GLU A 27 -0.05 -0.70 17.87
CA GLU A 27 0.29 -1.62 18.97
C GLU A 27 0.58 -3.05 18.51
N GLN A 28 0.21 -3.40 17.28
CA GLN A 28 0.48 -4.71 16.68
C GLN A 28 1.84 -4.76 15.94
N ILE A 29 2.53 -3.62 15.82
CA ILE A 29 3.83 -3.53 15.15
C ILE A 29 4.93 -3.88 16.15
N ILE A 30 5.75 -4.87 15.78
CA ILE A 30 6.89 -5.30 16.60
C ILE A 30 8.14 -4.50 16.22
N SER A 31 8.45 -4.39 14.92
CA SER A 31 9.55 -3.57 14.38
C SER A 31 9.25 -3.11 12.95
N ILE A 32 9.92 -2.03 12.51
CA ILE A 32 9.97 -1.58 11.12
C ILE A 32 11.43 -1.23 10.83
N ASP A 33 12.01 -1.92 9.87
CA ASP A 33 13.42 -1.78 9.51
C ASP A 33 13.54 -1.35 8.04
N VAL A 34 14.36 -0.33 7.78
CA VAL A 34 14.69 0.07 6.40
C VAL A 34 15.71 -0.92 5.87
N THR A 35 15.40 -1.54 4.73
CA THR A 35 16.29 -2.50 4.06
C THR A 35 16.97 -1.87 2.85
N GLU A 36 18.05 -2.50 2.38
CA GLU A 36 18.69 -2.13 1.11
C GLU A 36 17.96 -2.73 -0.11
N GLN A 37 16.81 -3.37 0.09
CA GLN A 37 16.04 -3.96 -1.01
C GLN A 37 15.42 -2.86 -1.88
N SER A 38 15.56 -3.03 -3.20
CA SER A 38 14.91 -2.16 -4.18
C SER A 38 13.61 -2.78 -4.68
N PHE A 39 12.54 -1.99 -4.73
CA PHE A 39 11.29 -2.40 -5.36
C PHE A 39 11.29 -2.05 -6.84
N ASP A 40 11.11 -3.06 -7.71
CA ASP A 40 10.87 -2.87 -9.15
C ASP A 40 9.40 -3.22 -9.49
N PRO A 41 8.55 -2.22 -9.81
CA PRO A 41 7.17 -2.45 -10.18
C PRO A 41 7.00 -3.38 -11.40
N ALA A 42 7.97 -3.46 -12.30
CA ALA A 42 7.89 -4.29 -13.51
C ALA A 42 7.88 -5.81 -13.20
N VAL A 43 8.32 -6.19 -12.00
CA VAL A 43 8.24 -7.59 -11.52
C VAL A 43 6.79 -8.03 -11.36
N TYR A 44 5.90 -7.14 -10.95
CA TYR A 44 4.49 -7.45 -10.65
C TYR A 44 3.51 -6.92 -11.71
N ILE A 45 3.82 -5.77 -12.31
CA ILE A 45 2.96 -5.13 -13.31
C ILE A 45 3.29 -5.71 -14.69
N LYS A 46 2.48 -6.68 -15.13
CA LYS A 46 2.63 -7.33 -16.45
C LYS A 46 1.73 -6.74 -17.54
N TRP A 47 0.77 -5.89 -17.16
CA TRP A 47 -0.07 -5.16 -18.11
C TRP A 47 0.59 -3.84 -18.49
N ASN A 48 0.07 -3.17 -19.52
CA ASN A 48 0.46 -1.79 -19.86
C ASN A 48 -0.44 -0.81 -19.10
N PRO A 49 -0.05 -0.30 -17.92
CA PRO A 49 -0.83 0.66 -17.16
C PRO A 49 -0.89 2.01 -17.88
N ASN A 50 -2.05 2.66 -17.79
CA ASN A 50 -2.14 4.08 -18.12
C ASN A 50 -1.70 4.90 -16.90
N TRP A 51 -0.39 5.15 -16.79
CA TRP A 51 0.20 5.93 -15.69
C TRP A 51 -0.26 7.39 -15.65
N PHE A 52 -0.85 7.88 -16.75
CA PHE A 52 -1.37 9.24 -16.86
C PHE A 52 -2.86 9.25 -16.61
N ILE A 53 -3.23 9.32 -15.33
CA ILE A 53 -4.60 9.63 -14.94
C ILE A 53 -4.75 11.15 -15.02
N LYS A 54 -5.60 11.64 -15.93
CA LYS A 54 -5.92 13.07 -16.01
C LYS A 54 -6.47 13.50 -14.65
N ARG A 55 -5.77 14.40 -13.97
CA ARG A 55 -6.19 14.89 -12.67
C ARG A 55 -7.39 15.81 -12.86
N ASP A 56 -8.54 15.39 -12.36
CA ASP A 56 -9.73 16.21 -12.24
C ASP A 56 -9.98 16.48 -10.76
N TRP A 57 -9.74 17.73 -10.38
CA TRP A 57 -9.86 18.22 -9.03
C TRP A 57 -11.28 18.68 -8.69
N GLY A 58 -12.19 18.64 -9.66
CA GLY A 58 -13.54 19.17 -9.52
C GLY A 58 -13.56 20.69 -9.28
N ILE A 59 -14.76 21.21 -9.00
CA ILE A 59 -15.02 22.65 -8.81
C ILE A 59 -14.54 23.16 -7.43
N HIS A 60 -14.13 22.26 -6.52
CA HIS A 60 -13.91 22.58 -5.11
C HIS A 60 -12.48 22.30 -4.61
N SER A 61 -11.49 22.14 -5.49
CA SER A 61 -10.08 22.10 -5.06
C SER A 61 -9.43 23.48 -5.04
#